data_AF-A0A1I1BS14-F1
#
_entry.id   AF-A0A1I1BS14-F1
#
_cell.length_a   1.000
_cell.length_b   1.000
_cell.length_c   1.000
_cell.angle_alpha   90.00
_cell.angle_beta   90.00
_cell.angle_gamma   90.00
#
_symmetry.space_group_name_H-M   'P 1'
#
loop_
_entity.id
_entity.type
_entity.pdbx_description
1 polymer ?
#
loop_
_entity_poly.entity_id
_entity_poly.type
_entity_poly.pdbx_seq_one_letter_code
_entity_poly.pdbx_strand_id
1 'polypeptide(L)' 'MTSDAAGVCAGLVALALVVAGFIAAAAAWVTHVVACIKAGAWILLAFGCIVAPVGVVHGVGLWLGVF' A
#
# COMPACT_ATOMS: atom_id res chain seq x y z
N MET A 1 13.42 -35.35 -1.74
CA MET A 1 12.11 -35.16 -2.38
C MET A 1 11.15 -34.29 -1.56
N THR A 2 11.44 -33.93 -0.29
CA THR A 2 10.58 -33.04 0.52
C THR A 2 11.10 -31.60 0.63
N SER A 3 12.39 -31.35 0.37
CA SER A 3 13.01 -30.02 0.30
C SER A 3 12.44 -29.16 -0.83
N ASP A 4 12.01 -29.81 -1.91
CA ASP A 4 11.59 -29.15 -3.15
C ASP A 4 10.17 -28.59 -3.01
N ALA A 5 9.29 -29.31 -2.31
CA ALA A 5 7.93 -28.85 -2.02
C ALA A 5 7.91 -27.67 -1.02
N ALA A 6 8.74 -27.71 0.03
CA ALA A 6 8.85 -26.61 0.98
C ALA A 6 9.38 -25.33 0.33
N GLY A 7 10.36 -25.46 -0.58
CA GLY A 7 10.89 -24.34 -1.36
C GLY A 7 9.83 -23.71 -2.29
N VAL A 8 9.01 -24.51 -2.95
CA VAL A 8 7.91 -24.02 -3.80
C VAL A 8 6.84 -23.31 -2.96
N CYS A 9 6.42 -23.87 -1.83
CA CYS A 9 5.46 -23.21 -0.93
C CYS A 9 6.00 -21.86 -0.42
N ALA A 10 7.26 -21.81 0.02
CA ALA A 10 7.88 -20.57 0.46
C ALA A 10 7.97 -19.53 -0.68
N GLY A 11 8.32 -19.96 -1.89
CA GLY A 11 8.38 -19.09 -3.07
C GLY A 11 7.01 -18.53 -3.47
N LEU A 12 5.96 -19.35 -3.45
CA LEU A 12 4.59 -18.92 -3.75
C LEU A 12 4.05 -17.94 -2.69
N VAL A 13 4.33 -18.20 -1.41
CA VAL A 13 3.96 -17.28 -0.33
C VAL A 13 4.68 -15.94 -0.48
N ALA A 14 6.00 -15.95 -0.73
CA ALA A 14 6.76 -14.73 -0.95
C ALA A 14 6.22 -13.93 -2.15
N LEU A 15 5.94 -14.59 -3.27
CA LEU A 15 5.34 -13.95 -4.44
C LEU A 15 3.96 -13.35 -4.12
N ALA A 16 3.10 -14.10 -3.43
CA ALA A 16 1.78 -13.64 -3.04
C ALA A 16 1.85 -12.40 -2.13
N LEU A 17 2.78 -12.38 -1.17
CA LEU A 17 2.99 -11.23 -0.29
C LEU A 17 3.49 -10.00 -1.06
N VAL A 18 4.40 -10.18 -2.02
CA VAL A 18 4.88 -9.08 -2.87
C VAL A 18 3.73 -8.51 -3.70
N VAL A 19 2.96 -9.37 -4.37
CA VAL A 19 1.82 -8.95 -5.19
C VAL A 19 0.76 -8.25 -4.33
N ALA A 20 0.41 -8.83 -3.19
CA ALA A 20 -0.54 -8.22 -2.25
C ALA A 20 -0.03 -6.86 -1.74
N GLY A 21 1.27 -6.72 -1.47
CA GLY A 21 1.88 -5.46 -1.08
C GLY A 21 1.73 -4.36 -2.12
N PHE A 22 1.94 -4.67 -3.40
CA PHE A 22 1.73 -3.70 -4.49
C PHE A 22 0.27 -3.29 -4.64
N ILE A 23 -0.65 -4.24 -4.57
CA ILE A 23 -2.10 -3.97 -4.63
C ILE A 23 -2.53 -3.10 -3.44
N ALA A 24 -2.06 -3.43 -2.23
CA ALA A 24 -2.34 -2.66 -1.03
C ALA A 24 -1.76 -1.24 -1.12
N ALA A 25 -0.54 -1.08 -1.64
CA ALA A 25 0.06 0.24 -1.84
C ALA A 25 -0.76 1.11 -2.82
N ALA A 26 -1.20 0.53 -3.95
CA ALA A 26 -2.05 1.23 -4.90
C ALA A 26 -3.41 1.63 -4.29
N ALA A 27 -4.06 0.72 -3.57
CA ALA A 27 -5.33 1.00 -2.90
C ALA A 27 -5.19 2.05 -1.78
N ALA A 28 -4.10 2.02 -1.02
CA ALA A 28 -3.80 3.03 -0.02
C ALA A 28 -3.57 4.41 -0.65
N TRP A 29 -2.81 4.49 -1.75
CA TRP A 29 -2.60 5.73 -2.46
C TRP A 29 -3.91 6.34 -2.98
N VAL A 30 -4.80 5.53 -3.55
CA VAL A 30 -6.15 5.99 -3.96
C VAL A 30 -6.95 6.49 -2.75
N THR A 31 -6.90 5.78 -1.62
CA THR A 31 -7.55 6.20 -0.38
C THR A 31 -7.07 7.59 0.06
N HIS A 32 -5.76 7.83 0.02
CA HIS A 32 -5.16 9.12 0.31
C HIS A 32 -5.68 10.23 -0.60
N VAL A 33 -5.71 10.03 -1.92
CA VAL A 33 -6.20 11.03 -2.88
C VAL A 33 -7.65 11.42 -2.57
N VAL A 34 -8.52 10.43 -2.39
CA VAL A 34 -9.95 10.66 -2.10
C VAL A 34 -10.13 11.37 -0.75
N ALA A 35 -9.40 10.95 0.28
CA ALA A 35 -9.49 11.57 1.60
C ALA A 35 -9.01 13.01 1.61
N CYS A 36 -7.88 13.31 0.94
CA CYS A 36 -7.32 14.66 0.89
C CYS A 36 -8.23 15.63 0.13
N ILE A 37 -8.87 15.17 -0.95
CA ILE A 37 -9.86 15.99 -1.68
C ILE A 37 -11.06 16.30 -0.79
N LYS A 38 -11.59 15.30 -0.08
CA LYS A 38 -12.73 15.48 0.85
C LYS A 38 -12.39 16.41 2.02
N ALA A 39 -11.15 16.35 2.51
CA ALA A 39 -10.69 17.17 3.63
C ALA A 39 -10.16 18.55 3.21
N GLY A 40 -10.06 18.85 1.92
CA GLY A 40 -9.44 20.10 1.43
C GLY A 40 -7.93 20.20 1.73
N ALA A 41 -7.25 19.07 1.92
CA ALA A 41 -5.83 19.00 2.28
C ALA A 41 -4.93 19.08 1.04
N TRP A 42 -4.92 20.22 0.36
CA TRP A 42 -4.27 20.39 -0.95
C TRP A 42 -2.74 20.23 -0.93
N ILE A 43 -2.08 20.68 0.13
CA ILE A 43 -0.62 20.53 0.28
C ILE A 43 -0.28 19.03 0.43
N LEU A 44 -1.01 18.34 1.30
CA LEU A 44 -0.83 16.92 1.55
C LEU A 44 -1.11 16.08 0.28
N LEU A 45 -2.15 16.44 -0.48
CA LEU A 45 -2.47 15.85 -1.78
C LEU A 45 -1.31 16.02 -2.77
N ALA A 46 -0.78 17.24 -2.91
CA ALA A 46 0.34 17.51 -3.81
C ALA A 46 1.59 16.71 -3.41
N PHE A 47 1.90 16.65 -2.11
CA PHE A 47 3.03 15.86 -1.61
C PHE A 47 2.84 14.35 -1.82
N GLY A 48 1.63 13.81 -1.65
CA GLY A 48 1.36 12.39 -1.92
C GLY A 48 1.41 11.99 -3.40
N CYS A 49 1.25 12.96 -4.31
CA CYS A 49 1.43 12.76 -5.76
C CYS A 49 2.89 12.87 -6.20
N ILE A 50 3.69 13.75 -5.58
CA ILE A 50 5.11 13.94 -5.91
C ILE A 50 5.97 12.88 -5.24
N VAL A 51 5.69 12.59 -3.97
CA VAL A 51 6.38 11.59 -3.16
C VAL A 51 5.40 10.45 -2.92
N ALA A 52 5.29 9.56 -3.91
CA ALA A 52 4.37 8.41 -3.87
C ALA A 52 4.38 7.63 -2.52
N PRO A 53 5.53 7.44 -1.82
CA PRO A 53 5.53 6.82 -0.49
C PRO A 53 4.67 7.54 0.55
N VAL A 54 4.59 8.87 0.51
CA VAL A 54 3.81 9.68 1.46
C VAL A 54 2.32 9.41 1.32
N GLY A 55 1.83 9.31 0.08
CA GLY A 55 0.43 8.99 -0.19
C GLY A 55 0.05 7.59 0.30
N VAL A 56 0.96 6.61 0.14
CA VAL A 56 0.73 5.25 0.66
C VAL A 56 0.70 5.23 2.19
N VAL A 57 1.67 5.86 2.87
CA VAL A 57 1.71 5.90 4.35
C VAL A 57 0.47 6.58 4.93
N HIS A 58 0.06 7.70 4.35
CA HIS A 58 -1.17 8.37 4.77
C HIS A 58 -2.41 7.49 4.52
N GLY A 59 -2.51 6.88 3.35
CA GLY A 59 -3.60 5.98 2.99
C GLY A 59 -3.72 4.77 3.91
N VAL A 60 -2.60 4.15 4.27
CA VAL A 60 -2.54 3.06 5.24
C VAL A 60 -2.92 3.57 6.64
N GLY A 61 -2.47 4.75 7.04
CA GLY A 61 -2.84 5.35 8.33
C GLY A 61 -4.34 5.60 8.46
N LEU A 62 -5.04 5.94 7.36
CA LEU A 62 -6.50 6.03 7.34
C LEU A 62 -7.17 4.66 7.56
N TRP A 63 -6.64 3.57 6.99
CA TRP A 63 -7.17 2.23 7.22
C TRP A 63 -6.98 1.77 8.67
N LEU A 64 -5.88 2.20 9.31
CA LEU A 64 -5.59 1.92 10.71
C LEU A 64 -6.29 2.90 11.68
N GLY A 65 -7.01 3.90 11.18
CA GLY A 65 -7.73 4.89 12.00
C GLY A 65 -6.84 5.88 12.75
N VAL A 66 -5.63 6.13 12.24
CA VAL A 66 -4.63 7.02 12.87
C VAL A 66 -4.73 8.47 12.39
N PHE A 67 -5.31 8.71 11.22
CA PHE A 67 -5.55 10.03 10.61
C PHE A 67 -7.04 10.27 10.43
#